data_AF-A0AAE3KUB5-F1
#
_entry.id   AF-A0AAE3KUB5-F1
#
_cell.length_a   1.000
_cell.length_b   1.000
_cell.length_c   1.000
_cell.angle_alpha   90.00
_cell.angle_beta   90.00
_cell.angle_gamma   90.00
#
_symmetry.space_group_name_H-M   'P 1'
#
loop_
_entity.id
_entity.type
_entity.pdbx_description
1 polymer ?
#
loop_
_entity_poly.entity_id
_entity_poly.type
_entity_poly.pdbx_seq_one_letter_code
_entity_poly.pdbx_strand_id
1 'polypeptide(L)'
;MYKTLIVFLVLGVFRCDRTEVIAEKGLAVEWRYVGTFSHLVDYKCFICDGYDFEKSKYVINFLDANNYTANINLLRGKGEYSVSFEDTGNETISGTFENLNLQILNKPYENQEDSKFQAMFSESTNFTLVQKSNNEIYDQLTLGSNNSEYLLFVRK
;
A
#
# COMPACT_ATOMS: atom_id res chain seq x y z
N MET A 1 -66.04 16.68 20.31
CA MET A 1 -65.15 15.82 19.51
C MET A 1 -64.46 16.66 18.45
N TYR A 2 -63.22 17.08 18.69
CA TYR A 2 -62.29 17.49 17.64
C TYR A 2 -60.91 16.99 18.04
N LYS A 3 -60.37 16.08 17.23
CA LYS A 3 -59.06 15.45 17.38
C LYS A 3 -58.01 16.44 16.87
N THR A 4 -57.19 16.98 17.76
CA THR A 4 -55.99 17.74 17.36
C THR A 4 -54.89 16.72 17.07
N LEU A 5 -54.57 16.56 15.79
CA LEU A 5 -53.54 15.66 15.29
C LEU A 5 -52.16 16.30 15.57
N ILE A 6 -51.39 15.70 16.48
CA ILE A 6 -50.00 16.09 16.76
C ILE A 6 -49.13 15.50 15.65
N VAL A 7 -48.62 16.37 14.77
CA VAL A 7 -47.60 15.99 13.78
C VAL A 7 -46.24 16.09 14.46
N PHE A 8 -45.69 14.94 14.85
CA PHE A 8 -44.30 14.79 15.29
C PHE A 8 -43.37 14.92 14.08
N LEU A 9 -42.65 16.04 13.99
CA LEU A 9 -41.55 16.22 13.06
C LEU A 9 -40.27 15.67 13.72
N VAL A 10 -40.02 14.38 13.58
CA VAL A 10 -38.73 13.78 13.93
C VAL A 10 -37.78 14.08 12.77
N LEU A 11 -37.01 15.17 12.91
CA LEU A 11 -35.81 15.38 12.10
C LEU A 11 -34.83 14.28 12.50
N GLY A 12 -34.86 13.20 11.73
CA GLY A 12 -33.87 12.14 11.78
C GLY A 12 -32.50 12.78 11.56
N VAL A 13 -31.71 12.79 12.63
CA VAL A 13 -30.28 13.05 12.58
C VAL A 13 -29.72 11.93 11.71
N PHE A 14 -29.51 12.20 10.42
CA PHE A 14 -28.68 11.35 9.58
C PHE A 14 -27.29 11.40 10.21
N ARG A 15 -27.03 10.44 11.10
CA ARG A 15 -25.67 9.99 11.35
C ARG A 15 -25.17 9.54 9.98
N CYS A 16 -24.33 10.35 9.36
CA CYS A 16 -23.30 9.82 8.50
C CYS A 16 -22.48 8.89 9.39
N ASP A 17 -22.92 7.65 9.54
CA ASP A 17 -21.99 6.58 9.77
C ASP A 17 -21.08 6.62 8.54
N ARG A 18 -19.94 7.33 8.69
CA ARG A 18 -18.77 7.02 7.88
C ARG A 18 -18.58 5.54 8.16
N THR A 19 -18.97 4.71 7.21
CA THR A 19 -18.43 3.37 7.10
C THR A 19 -16.93 3.60 7.14
N GLU A 20 -16.28 3.29 8.27
CA GLU A 20 -14.84 3.12 8.31
C GLU A 20 -14.57 2.03 7.28
N VAL A 21 -14.25 2.47 6.06
CA VAL A 21 -13.89 1.56 4.99
C VAL A 21 -12.71 0.77 5.54
N ILE A 22 -12.84 -0.55 5.47
CA ILE A 22 -11.88 -1.55 5.92
C ILE A 22 -10.64 -1.52 4.98
N ALA A 23 -10.14 -0.33 4.64
CA ALA A 23 -8.97 -0.08 3.80
C ALA A 23 -7.67 -0.25 4.61
N GLU A 24 -7.75 -0.09 5.94
CA GLU A 24 -6.65 -0.39 6.88
C GLU A 24 -6.17 -1.85 6.77
N LYS A 25 -7.02 -2.77 6.28
CA LYS A 25 -6.66 -4.18 6.01
C LYS A 25 -6.15 -4.45 4.59
N GLY A 26 -6.12 -3.44 3.71
CA GLY A 26 -5.70 -3.61 2.32
C GLY A 26 -4.19 -3.82 2.17
N LEU A 27 -3.40 -3.05 2.92
CA LEU A 27 -1.93 -3.13 2.87
C LEU A 27 -1.34 -4.21 3.77
N ALA A 28 -2.03 -4.60 4.85
CA ALA A 28 -1.56 -5.51 5.90
C ALA A 28 -1.40 -6.96 5.42
N VAL A 29 -0.37 -7.19 4.60
CA VAL A 29 0.02 -8.47 3.99
C VAL A 29 1.48 -8.42 3.56
N GLU A 30 1.96 -9.56 3.06
CA GLU A 30 3.27 -9.68 2.45
C GLU A 30 3.26 -9.22 0.97
N TRP A 31 4.16 -8.30 0.66
CA TRP A 31 4.39 -7.72 -0.65
C TRP A 31 5.78 -8.10 -1.17
N ARG A 32 5.83 -8.61 -2.39
CA ARG A 32 7.06 -9.03 -3.07
C ARG A 32 7.45 -7.99 -4.11
N TYR A 33 8.67 -7.49 -4.01
CA TYR A 33 9.21 -6.48 -4.89
C TYR A 33 9.43 -7.02 -6.30
N VAL A 34 8.90 -6.32 -7.29
CA VAL A 34 9.05 -6.63 -8.72
C VAL A 34 10.22 -5.82 -9.30
N GLY A 35 10.26 -4.52 -9.03
CA GLY A 35 11.25 -3.62 -9.62
C GLY A 35 10.99 -2.14 -9.38
N THR A 36 11.93 -1.32 -9.82
CA THR A 36 11.80 0.13 -9.91
C THR A 36 11.49 0.49 -11.34
N PHE A 37 10.49 1.34 -11.54
CA PHE A 37 10.05 1.74 -12.87
C PHE A 37 9.85 3.25 -12.93
N SER A 38 10.03 3.83 -14.12
CA SER A 38 9.62 5.21 -14.39
C SER A 38 8.12 5.28 -14.67
N HIS A 39 7.45 6.35 -14.26
CA HIS A 39 6.04 6.59 -14.63
C HIS A 39 5.79 6.70 -16.14
N LEU A 40 6.85 6.84 -16.94
CA LEU A 40 6.78 6.90 -18.40
C LEU A 40 6.80 5.51 -19.08
N VAL A 41 7.01 4.44 -18.32
CA VAL A 41 7.17 3.08 -18.84
C VAL A 41 5.94 2.22 -18.53
N ASP A 42 5.41 1.53 -19.54
CA ASP A 42 4.39 0.49 -19.35
C ASP A 42 5.05 -0.77 -18.76
N TYR A 43 4.75 -1.05 -17.49
CA TYR A 43 5.35 -2.14 -16.73
C TYR A 43 4.58 -3.46 -16.86
N LYS A 44 3.46 -3.49 -17.61
CA LYS A 44 2.58 -4.66 -17.74
C LYS A 44 3.29 -5.93 -18.22
N CYS A 45 4.42 -5.81 -18.91
CA CYS A 45 5.24 -6.95 -19.35
C CYS A 45 6.13 -7.57 -18.26
N PHE A 46 6.27 -6.95 -17.08
CA PHE A 46 7.13 -7.45 -15.99
C PHE A 46 6.37 -8.29 -14.97
N ILE A 47 5.04 -8.12 -14.89
CA ILE A 47 4.15 -8.93 -14.07
C ILE A 47 3.43 -9.93 -14.98
N CYS A 48 4.15 -10.95 -15.43
CA CYS A 48 3.57 -12.04 -16.22
C CYS A 48 2.90 -13.09 -15.32
N ASP A 49 2.02 -13.90 -15.93
CA ASP A 49 1.56 -15.15 -15.32
C ASP A 49 2.78 -16.01 -14.95
N GLY A 50 2.81 -16.50 -13.70
CA GLY A 50 3.93 -17.30 -13.18
C GLY A 50 5.08 -16.50 -12.57
N TYR A 51 4.84 -15.29 -12.07
CA TYR A 51 5.81 -14.56 -11.25
C TYR A 51 6.26 -15.43 -10.07
N ASP A 52 7.57 -15.66 -9.98
CA ASP A 52 8.18 -16.49 -8.94
C ASP A 52 8.46 -15.64 -7.69
N PHE A 53 7.48 -15.58 -6.79
CA PHE A 53 7.55 -14.83 -5.54
C PHE A 53 8.79 -15.13 -4.70
N GLU A 54 9.32 -16.35 -4.78
CA GLU A 54 10.48 -16.79 -4.00
C GLU A 54 11.79 -16.22 -4.55
N LYS A 55 11.82 -15.75 -5.81
CA LYS A 55 12.98 -15.06 -6.39
C LYS A 55 13.06 -13.59 -6.01
N SER A 56 11.99 -13.02 -5.46
CA SER A 56 12.00 -11.62 -5.02
C SER A 56 12.96 -11.46 -3.84
N LYS A 57 14.02 -10.67 -4.05
CA LYS A 57 15.02 -10.40 -3.02
C LYS A 57 14.51 -9.45 -1.94
N TYR A 58 13.52 -8.61 -2.26
CA TYR A 58 13.01 -7.59 -1.35
C TYR A 58 11.55 -7.87 -1.02
N VAL A 59 11.26 -7.96 0.28
CA VAL A 59 9.95 -8.34 0.81
C VAL A 59 9.57 -7.37 1.90
N ILE A 60 8.38 -6.79 1.81
CA ILE A 60 7.80 -5.97 2.87
C ILE A 60 6.57 -6.69 3.39
N ASN A 61 6.47 -6.86 4.70
CA ASN A 61 5.31 -7.45 5.35
C ASN A 61 4.72 -6.42 6.31
N PHE A 62 3.61 -5.79 5.90
CA PHE A 62 2.85 -4.89 6.75
C PHE A 62 1.99 -5.74 7.68
N LEU A 63 2.21 -5.60 8.99
CA LEU A 63 1.67 -6.52 10.00
C LEU A 63 0.31 -6.07 10.53
N ASP A 64 0.17 -4.76 10.73
CA ASP A 64 -1.00 -4.07 11.27
C ASP A 64 -1.10 -2.68 10.60
N ALA A 65 -1.90 -1.77 11.15
CA ALA A 65 -2.14 -0.45 10.58
C ALA A 65 -0.89 0.45 10.49
N ASN A 66 0.15 0.17 11.28
CA ASN A 66 1.26 1.12 11.44
C ASN A 66 2.65 0.49 11.53
N ASN A 67 2.80 -0.83 11.47
CA ASN A 67 4.10 -1.50 11.55
C ASN A 67 4.36 -2.43 10.37
N TYR A 68 5.63 -2.56 10.00
CA TYR A 68 6.08 -3.54 9.02
C TYR A 68 7.40 -4.18 9.39
N THR A 69 7.65 -5.33 8.76
CA THR A 69 8.98 -5.95 8.68
C THR A 69 9.45 -5.94 7.24
N ALA A 70 10.76 -5.86 7.04
CA ALA A 70 11.37 -5.84 5.73
C ALA A 70 12.48 -6.89 5.66
N ASN A 71 12.53 -7.65 4.57
CA ASN A 71 13.72 -8.40 4.17
C ASN A 71 14.23 -7.77 2.89
N ILE A 72 15.40 -7.16 2.94
CA ILE A 72 16.03 -6.48 1.80
C ILE A 72 17.30 -7.27 1.50
N ASN A 73 17.16 -8.30 0.66
CA ASN A 73 18.21 -9.27 0.37
C ASN A 73 18.69 -9.97 1.65
N LEU A 74 19.89 -9.62 2.16
CA LEU A 74 20.43 -10.19 3.41
C LEU A 74 20.06 -9.35 4.65
N LEU A 75 19.59 -8.12 4.44
CA LEU A 75 19.20 -7.20 5.51
C LEU A 75 17.79 -7.54 6.01
N ARG A 76 17.61 -7.46 7.32
CA ARG A 76 16.34 -7.57 8.04
C ARG A 76 16.06 -6.24 8.71
N GLY A 77 14.91 -5.69 8.39
CA GLY A 77 14.45 -4.42 8.92
C GLY A 77 13.10 -4.53 9.58
N LYS A 78 12.77 -3.50 10.35
CA LYS A 78 11.42 -3.19 10.79
C LYS A 78 11.22 -1.69 10.72
N GLY A 79 9.99 -1.25 10.64
CA GLY A 79 9.67 0.15 10.69
C GLY A 79 8.20 0.37 10.97
N GLU A 80 7.85 1.63 11.00
CA GLU A 80 6.48 2.11 11.13
C GLU A 80 6.07 2.75 9.81
N TYR A 81 4.77 2.86 9.56
CA TYR A 81 4.28 3.58 8.40
C TYR A 81 2.97 4.29 8.71
N SER A 82 2.69 5.32 7.93
CA SER A 82 1.42 6.06 7.98
C SER A 82 0.85 6.15 6.58
N VAL A 83 -0.47 6.01 6.46
CA VAL A 83 -1.19 6.20 5.20
C VAL A 83 -2.39 7.11 5.41
N SER A 84 -2.70 7.89 4.38
CA SER A 84 -3.99 8.56 4.27
C SER A 84 -4.63 8.19 2.94
N PHE A 85 -5.94 7.96 2.95
CA PHE A 85 -6.69 7.56 1.77
C PHE A 85 -7.29 8.81 1.12
N GLU A 86 -6.98 9.03 -0.15
CA GLU A 86 -7.46 10.18 -0.93
C GLU A 86 -8.53 9.76 -1.95
N ASP A 87 -8.29 8.64 -2.65
CA ASP A 87 -9.23 8.05 -3.60
C ASP A 87 -9.46 6.57 -3.25
N THR A 88 -10.71 6.14 -3.33
CA THR A 88 -11.13 4.77 -3.04
C THR A 88 -12.18 4.38 -4.05
N GLY A 89 -11.73 3.86 -5.19
CA GLY A 89 -12.56 3.21 -6.19
C GLY A 89 -12.78 1.73 -5.88
N ASN A 90 -13.61 1.07 -6.69
CA ASN A 90 -13.92 -0.36 -6.52
C ASN A 90 -12.70 -1.28 -6.71
N GLU A 91 -11.71 -0.86 -7.51
CA GLU A 91 -10.53 -1.68 -7.85
C GLU A 91 -9.20 -0.97 -7.57
N THR A 92 -9.22 0.34 -7.32
CA THR A 92 -8.02 1.15 -7.11
C THR A 92 -8.20 2.02 -5.87
N ILE A 93 -7.19 1.99 -4.99
CA ILE A 93 -7.11 2.81 -3.79
C ILE A 93 -5.80 3.59 -3.85
N SER A 94 -5.82 4.88 -3.55
CA SER A 94 -4.60 5.70 -3.54
C SER A 94 -4.63 6.74 -2.43
N GLY A 95 -3.45 7.26 -2.12
CA GLY A 95 -3.28 8.40 -1.22
C GLY A 95 -1.83 8.53 -0.76
N THR A 96 -1.64 9.13 0.41
CA THR A 96 -0.29 9.39 0.94
C THR A 96 0.28 8.17 1.63
N PHE A 97 1.59 8.00 1.53
CA PHE A 97 2.35 7.00 2.26
C PHE A 97 3.55 7.69 2.90
N GLU A 98 3.82 7.39 4.16
CA GLU A 98 5.01 7.85 4.86
C GLU A 98 5.67 6.67 5.55
N ASN A 99 6.94 6.45 5.22
CA ASN A 99 7.77 5.48 5.91
C ASN A 99 8.40 6.13 7.15
N LEU A 100 8.13 5.57 8.32
CA LEU A 100 8.58 6.08 9.60
C LEU A 100 9.59 5.10 10.20
N ASN A 101 10.74 5.61 10.63
CA ASN A 101 11.66 4.86 11.49
C ASN A 101 12.14 3.50 10.95
N LEU A 102 12.44 3.37 9.65
CA LEU A 102 13.08 2.15 9.12
C LEU A 102 14.39 1.87 9.89
N GLN A 103 14.40 0.75 10.61
CA GLN A 103 15.55 0.27 11.36
C GLN A 103 16.04 -1.06 10.79
N ILE A 104 17.30 -1.08 10.34
CA ILE A 104 18.00 -2.30 9.96
C ILE A 104 18.57 -2.97 11.22
N LEU A 105 18.14 -4.21 11.46
CA LEU A 105 18.38 -4.97 12.70
C LEU A 105 19.67 -5.80 12.64
N ASN A 106 20.15 -6.08 11.45
CA ASN A 106 21.39 -6.80 11.20
C ASN A 106 22.18 -6.07 10.11
N LYS A 107 23.51 -6.06 10.22
CA LYS A 107 24.38 -5.47 9.19
C LYS A 107 25.25 -6.53 8.52
N PRO A 108 24.68 -7.49 7.79
CA PRO A 108 25.44 -8.24 6.81
C PRO A 108 25.85 -7.31 5.66
N TYR A 109 26.52 -7.87 4.65
CA TYR A 109 26.89 -7.14 3.45
C TYR A 109 25.67 -6.49 2.78
N GLU A 110 25.77 -5.18 2.53
CA GLU A 110 24.81 -4.35 1.80
C GLU A 110 25.44 -3.94 0.48
N ASN A 111 24.73 -4.16 -0.62
CA ASN A 111 25.16 -3.72 -1.95
C ASN A 111 24.45 -2.42 -2.37
N GLN A 112 24.87 -1.83 -3.50
CA GLN A 112 24.33 -0.57 -4.01
C GLN A 112 22.83 -0.61 -4.32
N GLU A 113 22.31 -1.74 -4.84
CA GLU A 113 20.89 -1.92 -5.11
C GLU A 113 20.07 -2.01 -3.83
N ASP A 114 20.62 -2.64 -2.78
CA ASP A 114 20.00 -2.70 -1.45
C ASP A 114 19.88 -1.27 -0.86
N SER A 115 20.94 -0.45 -0.98
CA SER A 115 20.92 0.95 -0.54
C SER A 115 19.96 1.81 -1.35
N LYS A 116 19.91 1.63 -2.68
CA LYS A 116 18.99 2.36 -3.56
C LYS A 116 17.54 2.05 -3.20
N PHE A 117 17.20 0.76 -3.04
CA PHE A 117 15.86 0.36 -2.62
C PHE A 117 15.47 0.98 -1.27
N GLN A 118 16.35 0.91 -0.27
CA GLN A 118 16.09 1.49 1.05
C GLN A 118 15.81 3.00 0.97
N ALA A 119 16.61 3.74 0.20
CA ALA A 119 16.42 5.18 0.01
C ALA A 119 15.05 5.45 -0.64
N MET A 120 14.74 4.79 -1.76
CA MET A 120 13.45 4.98 -2.46
C MET A 120 12.25 4.61 -1.59
N PHE A 121 12.34 3.53 -0.82
CA PHE A 121 11.27 3.10 0.07
C PHE A 121 11.09 4.06 1.26
N SER A 122 12.18 4.67 1.73
CA SER A 122 12.13 5.69 2.78
C SER A 122 11.60 7.04 2.26
N GLU A 123 11.87 7.36 0.99
CA GLU A 123 11.47 8.60 0.32
C GLU A 123 10.09 8.52 -0.35
N SER A 124 9.42 7.37 -0.29
CA SER A 124 8.09 7.19 -0.87
C SER A 124 7.07 8.07 -0.14
N THR A 125 6.28 8.84 -0.89
CA THR A 125 5.31 9.82 -0.36
C THR A 125 3.86 9.49 -0.69
N ASN A 126 3.64 8.60 -1.66
CA ASN A 126 2.32 8.20 -2.11
C ASN A 126 2.27 6.70 -2.36
N PHE A 127 1.06 6.15 -2.32
CA PHE A 127 0.81 4.78 -2.73
C PHE A 127 -0.37 4.69 -3.69
N THR A 128 -0.36 3.64 -4.50
CA THR A 128 -1.51 3.18 -5.26
C THR A 128 -1.61 1.67 -5.11
N LEU A 129 -2.74 1.19 -4.63
CA LEU A 129 -3.11 -0.21 -4.53
C LEU A 129 -4.13 -0.52 -5.61
N VAL A 130 -3.75 -1.37 -6.55
CA VAL A 130 -4.66 -1.93 -7.56
C VAL A 130 -5.01 -3.34 -7.14
N GLN A 131 -6.28 -3.60 -6.85
CA GLN A 131 -6.76 -4.93 -6.55
C GLN A 131 -6.92 -5.72 -7.85
N LYS A 132 -6.68 -7.02 -7.76
CA LYS A 132 -6.86 -7.93 -8.87
C LYS A 132 -8.26 -7.79 -9.46
N SER A 133 -8.34 -7.39 -10.73
CA SER A 133 -9.55 -7.41 -11.53
C SER A 133 -9.34 -8.18 -12.83
N ASN A 134 -10.30 -8.15 -13.76
CA ASN A 134 -10.25 -8.97 -14.98
C ASN A 134 -8.99 -8.76 -15.85
N ASN A 135 -8.27 -7.64 -15.68
CA ASN A 135 -7.08 -7.29 -16.44
C ASN A 135 -5.76 -7.41 -15.66
N GLU A 136 -5.82 -7.62 -14.34
CA GLU A 136 -4.64 -7.71 -13.48
C GLU A 136 -4.53 -9.11 -12.89
N ILE A 137 -3.31 -9.67 -12.87
CA ILE A 137 -3.11 -11.05 -12.43
C ILE A 137 -2.99 -11.15 -10.91
N TYR A 138 -2.43 -10.11 -10.27
CA TYR A 138 -2.17 -10.00 -8.85
C TYR A 138 -2.61 -8.64 -8.31
N ASP A 139 -2.88 -8.56 -7.00
CA ASP A 139 -2.96 -7.26 -6.32
C ASP A 139 -1.58 -6.60 -6.39
N GLN A 140 -1.54 -5.30 -6.72
CA GLN A 140 -0.33 -4.54 -6.95
C GLN A 140 -0.27 -3.33 -6.05
N LEU A 141 0.89 -3.14 -5.42
CA LEU A 141 1.21 -1.96 -4.65
C LEU A 141 2.31 -1.19 -5.36
N THR A 142 2.00 0.06 -5.69
CA THR A 142 2.96 1.03 -6.17
C THR A 142 3.27 2.01 -5.06
N LEU A 143 4.55 2.23 -4.76
CA LEU A 143 5.02 3.29 -3.87
C LEU A 143 5.82 4.31 -4.68
N GLY A 144 5.26 5.51 -4.82
CA GLY A 144 5.86 6.59 -5.59
C GLY A 144 6.57 7.60 -4.70
N SER A 145 7.62 8.22 -5.24
CA SER A 145 8.22 9.44 -4.69
C SER A 145 8.15 10.56 -5.73
N ASN A 146 8.61 11.76 -5.37
CA ASN A 146 8.63 12.90 -6.30
C ASN A 146 9.61 12.72 -7.48
N ASN A 147 10.37 11.62 -7.54
CA ASN A 147 11.53 11.45 -8.42
C ASN A 147 11.22 10.80 -9.78
N SER A 148 9.99 10.86 -10.27
CA SER A 148 9.55 10.25 -11.55
C SER A 148 9.67 8.71 -11.64
N GLU A 149 10.07 8.06 -10.55
CA GLU A 149 10.19 6.61 -10.39
C GLU A 149 9.32 6.11 -9.24
N TYR A 150 8.93 4.85 -9.30
CA TYR A 150 8.17 4.17 -8.26
C TYR A 150 8.68 2.75 -8.04
N LEU A 151 8.43 2.24 -6.83
CA LEU A 151 8.64 0.84 -6.46
C LEU A 151 7.34 0.07 -6.71
N LEU A 152 7.45 -1.05 -7.42
CA LEU A 152 6.32 -1.93 -7.70
C LEU A 152 6.43 -3.24 -6.92
N PHE A 153 5.33 -3.62 -6.30
CA PHE A 153 5.19 -4.86 -5.55
C PHE A 153 3.93 -5.61 -5.96
N VAL A 154 3.96 -6.92 -5.78
CA VAL A 154 2.79 -7.80 -5.92
C VAL A 154 2.50 -8.51 -4.60
N ARG A 155 1.22 -8.69 -4.29
CA ARG A 155 0.78 -9.41 -3.09
C ARG A 155 1.04 -10.90 -3.24
N LYS A 156 1.55 -11.53 -2.17
CA LYS A 156 1.61 -12.99 -2.05
C LYS A 156 0.36 -13.56 -1.38
#